data_AF-A0A9X3LEM9-F1
#
_entry.id   AF-A0A9X3LEM9-F1
#
_cell.length_a   1.000
_cell.length_b   1.000
_cell.length_c   1.000
_cell.angle_alpha   90.00
_cell.angle_beta   90.00
_cell.angle_gamma   90.00
#
_symmetry.space_group_name_H-M   'P 1'
#
loop_
_entity.id
_entity.type
_entity.pdbx_description
1 polymer ?
#
loop_
_entity_poly.entity_id
_entity_poly.type
_entity_poly.pdbx_seq_one_letter_code
_entity_poly.pdbx_strand_id
1 'polypeptide(L)'
;MKSIKIWTGFLTCLMFLSFSYEEASAESTWTSKCSAYGEIKPNQNPTFQHINCLLTNAALEANIPPEVVKAVASTENGSWKQFDDKGQPIISKDNGIGLMQITNQSDYNQEKLKSDITYNIQAGVEILSKMYNRTDLPKIKEAGPQIIENWYFPVMAYNGTKPVNSPIYKSSGLKNKNAYQEKVFSFIERDSYINDTKLGQFPFNTAHFEYDSNSSDNIGFRKMDYTLTDQLHASAYHFQIGDKVSITEDTVNLRSKPSTSSVPKSISKNSTLIIDGNFLFDQSLTSLNQFVWYPVKTEDQKLAGYISSAYITKKLSPPVRVMWGKTELKLGQIGKVTILSNTNLVKLANDGSLTTVRPLKKGEEFRVYSYKSNHGGLYGVGGGSYVQKSTKVKYETPSKRKLALLTK
;
A
#
# COMPACT_ATOMS: atom_id res chain seq x y z
N MET A 1 -67.34 7.92 29.24
CA MET A 1 -67.29 7.45 30.64
C MET A 1 -67.17 5.93 30.64
N LYS A 2 -66.18 5.40 31.38
CA LYS A 2 -65.99 4.03 31.94
C LYS A 2 -66.87 2.91 31.33
N SER A 3 -66.29 1.96 30.58
CA SER A 3 -65.74 0.66 31.04
C SER A 3 -66.78 -0.48 30.98
N ILE A 4 -66.46 -1.58 30.26
CA ILE A 4 -66.37 -2.98 30.76
C ILE A 4 -66.42 -4.01 29.60
N LYS A 5 -65.44 -4.92 29.70
CA LYS A 5 -65.12 -6.22 29.08
C LYS A 5 -66.26 -7.04 28.44
N ILE A 6 -65.92 -7.76 27.35
CA ILE A 6 -66.32 -9.17 27.13
C ILE A 6 -65.12 -9.96 26.55
N TRP A 7 -65.01 -11.21 26.99
CA TRP A 7 -63.93 -12.18 26.85
C TRP A 7 -64.31 -13.25 25.81
N THR A 8 -63.27 -13.85 25.20
CA THR A 8 -63.18 -15.21 24.60
C THR A 8 -63.99 -15.61 23.36
N GLY A 9 -63.27 -16.17 22.38
CA GLY A 9 -63.83 -17.02 21.32
C GLY A 9 -62.80 -17.37 20.24
N PHE A 10 -62.05 -18.46 20.45
CA PHE A 10 -61.12 -19.09 19.50
C PHE A 10 -61.80 -19.44 18.16
N LEU A 11 -61.14 -19.16 17.03
CA LEU A 11 -61.13 -20.11 15.91
C LEU A 11 -59.89 -19.92 15.02
N THR A 12 -59.14 -21.00 14.93
CA THR A 12 -57.95 -21.28 14.14
C THR A 12 -58.17 -21.12 12.64
N CYS A 13 -57.23 -20.46 11.95
CA CYS A 13 -56.91 -20.76 10.56
C CYS A 13 -55.39 -20.69 10.38
N LEU A 14 -54.80 -21.88 10.23
CA LEU A 14 -53.40 -22.11 9.95
C LEU A 14 -53.17 -21.75 8.47
N MET A 15 -52.48 -20.63 8.19
CA MET A 15 -51.86 -20.42 6.88
C MET A 15 -50.35 -20.61 7.04
N PHE A 16 -49.85 -21.69 6.46
CA PHE A 16 -48.43 -21.89 6.18
C PHE A 16 -47.97 -20.81 5.19
N LEU A 17 -47.35 -19.74 5.72
CA LEU A 17 -46.50 -18.88 4.92
C LEU A 17 -45.13 -19.55 4.80
N SER A 18 -44.92 -20.24 3.69
CA SER A 18 -43.60 -20.58 3.19
C SER A 18 -42.84 -19.27 2.94
N PHE A 19 -42.10 -18.82 3.95
CA PHE A 19 -41.06 -17.82 3.76
C PHE A 19 -39.92 -18.48 2.99
N SER A 20 -39.95 -18.34 1.67
CA SER A 20 -38.76 -18.48 0.84
C SER A 20 -37.80 -17.38 1.27
N TYR A 21 -36.82 -17.73 2.11
CA TYR A 21 -35.64 -16.90 2.28
C TYR A 21 -34.84 -17.00 0.97
N GLU A 22 -35.17 -16.16 0.00
CA GLU A 22 -34.17 -15.71 -0.95
C GLU A 22 -33.20 -14.82 -0.15
N GLU A 23 -32.13 -15.44 0.34
CA GLU A 23 -30.91 -14.69 0.64
C GLU A 23 -30.42 -14.11 -0.68
N ALA A 24 -30.86 -12.89 -0.99
CA ALA A 24 -30.16 -12.03 -1.94
C ALA A 24 -28.75 -11.81 -1.37
N SER A 25 -27.82 -12.69 -1.76
CA SER A 25 -26.40 -12.52 -1.53
C SER A 25 -26.02 -11.19 -2.16
N ALA A 26 -25.74 -10.18 -1.34
CA ALA A 26 -25.13 -8.95 -1.81
C ALA A 26 -23.80 -9.34 -2.46
N GLU A 27 -23.81 -9.46 -3.78
CA GLU A 27 -22.63 -9.75 -4.57
C GLU A 27 -21.58 -8.69 -4.21
N SER A 28 -20.39 -9.13 -3.80
CA SER A 28 -19.36 -8.19 -3.38
C SER A 28 -19.04 -7.25 -4.54
N THR A 29 -18.90 -5.96 -4.26
CA THR A 29 -18.75 -4.94 -5.31
C THR A 29 -17.53 -5.17 -6.21
N TRP A 30 -16.57 -5.96 -5.76
CA TRP A 30 -15.35 -6.27 -6.48
C TRP A 30 -15.49 -7.40 -7.51
N THR A 31 -16.36 -8.40 -7.34
CA THR A 31 -16.49 -9.52 -8.29
C THR A 31 -17.11 -9.07 -9.60
N SER A 32 -18.08 -8.16 -9.54
CA SER A 32 -18.75 -7.59 -10.72
C SER A 32 -17.79 -6.90 -11.71
N LYS A 33 -16.62 -6.44 -11.24
CA LYS A 33 -15.55 -5.88 -12.08
C LYS A 33 -14.90 -6.91 -13.01
N CYS A 34 -15.13 -8.20 -12.77
CA CYS A 34 -14.63 -9.32 -13.57
C CYS A 34 -15.72 -9.96 -14.45
N SER A 35 -16.91 -9.36 -14.53
CA SER A 35 -18.05 -9.86 -15.32
C SER A 35 -17.74 -10.09 -16.81
N ALA A 36 -16.76 -9.38 -17.37
CA ALA A 36 -16.28 -9.59 -18.74
C ALA A 36 -15.73 -11.01 -18.99
N TYR A 37 -15.36 -11.76 -17.95
CA TYR A 37 -14.91 -13.15 -18.04
C TYR A 37 -16.04 -14.17 -17.93
N GLY A 38 -17.29 -13.73 -17.77
CA GLY A 38 -18.47 -14.57 -17.58
C GLY A 38 -18.61 -15.13 -16.16
N GLU A 39 -19.63 -15.95 -15.96
CA GLU A 39 -19.93 -16.55 -14.66
C GLU A 39 -18.92 -17.66 -14.29
N ILE A 40 -18.62 -17.78 -13.00
CA ILE A 40 -17.83 -18.88 -12.46
C ILE A 40 -18.73 -20.12 -12.38
N LYS A 41 -18.38 -21.16 -13.13
CA LYS A 41 -19.11 -22.42 -13.12
C LYS A 41 -18.79 -23.22 -11.85
N PRO A 42 -19.78 -23.86 -11.21
CA PRO A 42 -19.54 -24.73 -10.05
C PRO A 42 -18.53 -25.83 -10.37
N ASN A 43 -17.63 -26.12 -9.43
CA ASN A 43 -16.62 -27.19 -9.51
C ASN A 43 -15.68 -27.09 -10.72
N GLN A 44 -15.53 -25.91 -11.31
CA GLN A 44 -14.63 -25.66 -12.43
C GLN A 44 -13.73 -24.46 -12.13
N ASN A 45 -12.46 -24.56 -12.53
CA ASN A 45 -11.54 -23.44 -12.43
C ASN A 45 -11.78 -22.46 -13.58
N PRO A 46 -11.95 -21.15 -13.29
CA PRO A 46 -11.88 -20.10 -14.29
C PRO A 46 -10.53 -20.05 -15.01
N THR A 47 -10.44 -19.24 -16.07
CA THR A 47 -9.15 -18.97 -16.71
C THR A 47 -8.21 -18.24 -15.75
N PHE A 48 -6.90 -18.35 -15.99
CA PHE A 48 -5.90 -17.67 -15.18
C PHE A 48 -6.14 -16.15 -15.11
N GLN A 49 -6.51 -15.51 -16.23
CA GLN A 49 -6.83 -14.08 -16.24
C GLN A 49 -8.12 -13.73 -15.49
N HIS A 50 -9.11 -14.62 -15.44
CA HIS A 50 -10.28 -14.41 -14.59
C HIS A 50 -9.87 -14.44 -13.11
N ILE A 51 -9.08 -15.43 -12.67
CA ILE A 51 -8.54 -15.45 -11.30
C ILE A 51 -7.63 -14.24 -11.02
N ASN A 52 -6.81 -13.82 -11.98
CA ASN A 52 -5.99 -12.60 -11.89
C ASN A 52 -6.87 -11.38 -11.59
N CYS A 53 -7.97 -11.24 -12.32
CA CYS A 53 -8.95 -10.19 -12.10
C CYS A 53 -9.54 -10.24 -10.70
N LEU A 54 -9.94 -11.42 -10.24
CA LEU A 54 -10.57 -11.60 -8.95
C LEU A 54 -9.60 -11.26 -7.80
N LEU A 55 -8.40 -11.85 -7.79
CA LEU A 55 -7.36 -11.57 -6.79
C LEU A 55 -6.98 -10.08 -6.78
N THR A 56 -6.88 -9.45 -7.95
CA THR A 56 -6.56 -8.02 -8.06
C THR A 56 -7.63 -7.15 -7.39
N ASN A 57 -8.90 -7.39 -7.72
CA ASN A 57 -9.97 -6.53 -7.25
C ASN A 57 -10.29 -6.75 -5.77
N ALA A 58 -10.18 -7.99 -5.27
CA ALA A 58 -10.27 -8.27 -3.84
C ALA A 58 -9.15 -7.56 -3.05
N ALA A 59 -7.91 -7.62 -3.55
CA ALA A 59 -6.78 -6.93 -2.93
C ALA A 59 -6.98 -5.40 -2.89
N LEU A 60 -7.40 -4.80 -3.99
CA LEU A 60 -7.67 -3.37 -4.08
C LEU A 60 -8.78 -2.91 -3.12
N GLU A 61 -9.85 -3.69 -2.99
CA GLU A 61 -10.95 -3.37 -2.07
C GLU A 61 -10.48 -3.41 -0.60
N ALA A 62 -9.59 -4.35 -0.27
CA ALA A 62 -8.98 -4.46 1.06
C ALA A 62 -7.77 -3.53 1.29
N ASN A 63 -7.44 -2.65 0.34
CA ASN A 63 -6.26 -1.78 0.39
C ASN A 63 -4.93 -2.55 0.60
N ILE A 64 -4.81 -3.71 -0.05
CA ILE A 64 -3.61 -4.54 -0.12
C ILE A 64 -3.01 -4.42 -1.52
N PRO A 65 -1.68 -4.27 -1.68
CA PRO A 65 -1.02 -4.37 -2.97
C PRO A 65 -1.42 -5.67 -3.69
N PRO A 66 -2.02 -5.62 -4.89
CA PRO A 66 -2.37 -6.82 -5.63
C PRO A 66 -1.19 -7.76 -5.88
N GLU A 67 0.02 -7.22 -5.99
CA GLU A 67 1.26 -8.00 -6.07
C GLU A 67 1.40 -8.97 -4.90
N VAL A 68 1.09 -8.52 -3.67
CA VAL A 68 1.18 -9.32 -2.44
C VAL A 68 0.17 -10.46 -2.45
N VAL A 69 -1.11 -10.17 -2.72
CA VAL A 69 -2.18 -11.18 -2.72
C VAL A 69 -1.94 -12.24 -3.80
N LYS A 70 -1.53 -11.83 -5.00
CA LYS A 70 -1.18 -12.75 -6.09
C LYS A 70 0.01 -13.63 -5.77
N ALA A 71 1.03 -13.08 -5.11
CA ALA A 71 2.19 -13.85 -4.69
C ALA A 71 1.88 -14.84 -3.55
N VAL A 72 0.99 -14.48 -2.62
CA VAL A 72 0.44 -15.41 -1.62
C VAL A 72 -0.30 -16.55 -2.33
N ALA A 73 -1.27 -16.24 -3.20
CA ALA A 73 -1.98 -17.24 -3.98
C ALA A 73 -1.03 -18.15 -4.78
N SER A 74 0.06 -17.60 -5.35
CA SER A 74 1.07 -18.37 -6.09
C SER A 74 1.92 -19.27 -5.19
N THR A 75 2.15 -18.85 -3.94
CA THR A 75 2.86 -19.66 -2.93
C THR A 75 2.00 -20.81 -2.43
N GLU A 76 0.71 -20.55 -2.22
CA GLU A 76 -0.27 -21.54 -1.78
C GLU A 76 -0.62 -22.55 -2.89
N ASN A 77 -0.88 -22.04 -4.09
CA ASN A 77 -1.17 -22.85 -5.26
C ASN A 77 -0.68 -22.16 -6.53
N GLY A 78 0.51 -22.53 -7.02
CA GLY A 78 1.13 -21.89 -8.19
C GLY A 78 0.32 -21.95 -9.49
N SER A 79 -0.70 -22.81 -9.60
CA SER A 79 -1.60 -22.88 -10.77
C SER A 79 -2.87 -22.03 -10.62
N TRP A 80 -3.06 -21.39 -9.47
CA TRP A 80 -4.26 -20.64 -9.09
C TRP A 80 -5.56 -21.44 -9.28
N LYS A 81 -5.57 -22.70 -8.84
CA LYS A 81 -6.74 -23.57 -8.90
C LYS A 81 -7.46 -23.65 -7.55
N GLN A 82 -8.78 -23.66 -7.58
CA GLN A 82 -9.63 -24.05 -6.45
C GLN A 82 -9.90 -25.56 -6.46
N PHE A 83 -10.13 -26.11 -7.65
CA PHE A 83 -10.55 -27.50 -7.85
C PHE A 83 -9.48 -28.32 -8.56
N ASP A 84 -9.41 -29.62 -8.27
CA ASP A 84 -8.61 -30.58 -9.01
C ASP A 84 -9.25 -30.94 -10.36
N ASP A 85 -8.61 -31.82 -11.13
CA ASP A 85 -9.09 -32.20 -12.45
C ASP A 85 -10.37 -33.08 -12.41
N LYS A 86 -10.82 -33.50 -11.21
CA LYS A 86 -12.10 -34.17 -10.96
C LYS A 86 -13.18 -33.21 -10.45
N GLY A 87 -12.89 -31.92 -10.38
CA GLY A 87 -13.79 -30.90 -9.84
C GLY A 87 -13.93 -30.95 -8.32
N GLN A 88 -13.05 -31.66 -7.60
CA GLN A 88 -13.04 -31.68 -6.14
C GLN A 88 -12.23 -30.51 -5.61
N PRO A 89 -12.61 -29.90 -4.46
CA PRO A 89 -11.81 -28.83 -3.86
C PRO A 89 -10.40 -29.34 -3.53
N ILE A 90 -9.39 -28.53 -3.85
CA ILE A 90 -8.00 -28.82 -3.50
C ILE A 90 -7.86 -28.64 -1.99
N ILE A 91 -7.46 -29.71 -1.30
CA ILE A 91 -7.20 -29.70 0.14
C ILE A 91 -5.80 -30.26 0.38
N SER A 92 -4.91 -29.48 0.99
CA SER A 92 -3.56 -29.92 1.33
C SER A 92 -3.54 -30.89 2.51
N LYS A 93 -2.37 -31.49 2.76
CA LYS A 93 -2.16 -32.45 3.87
C LYS A 93 -2.41 -31.83 5.25
N ASP A 94 -2.20 -30.53 5.39
CA ASP A 94 -2.46 -29.76 6.60
C ASP A 94 -3.88 -29.18 6.65
N ASN A 95 -4.78 -29.63 5.77
CA ASN A 95 -6.18 -29.20 5.64
C ASN A 95 -6.37 -27.77 5.14
N GLY A 96 -5.41 -27.21 4.39
CA GLY A 96 -5.58 -25.94 3.69
C GLY A 96 -6.53 -26.08 2.53
N ILE A 97 -7.56 -25.24 2.49
CA ILE A 97 -8.66 -25.35 1.52
C ILE A 97 -8.50 -24.34 0.38
N GLY A 98 -8.55 -24.84 -0.85
CA GLY A 98 -8.79 -24.07 -2.07
C GLY A 98 -7.63 -23.19 -2.53
N LEU A 99 -7.93 -22.19 -3.36
CA LEU A 99 -6.94 -21.33 -4.00
C LEU A 99 -5.97 -20.66 -3.02
N MET A 100 -6.51 -20.12 -1.92
CA MET A 100 -5.74 -19.40 -0.89
C MET A 100 -5.29 -20.30 0.28
N GLN A 101 -5.53 -21.62 0.19
CA GLN A 101 -5.16 -22.65 1.18
C GLN A 101 -5.50 -22.25 2.62
N ILE A 102 -6.78 -21.94 2.87
CA ILE A 102 -7.25 -21.47 4.18
C ILE A 102 -7.24 -22.63 5.17
N THR A 103 -6.44 -22.51 6.24
CA THR A 103 -6.23 -23.57 7.25
C THR A 103 -6.58 -23.08 8.66
N ASN A 104 -7.27 -23.91 9.47
CA ASN A 104 -7.57 -23.64 10.88
C ASN A 104 -8.37 -22.36 11.15
N GLN A 105 -9.31 -22.01 10.27
CA GLN A 105 -10.12 -20.80 10.38
C GLN A 105 -11.60 -21.15 10.55
N SER A 106 -12.00 -21.56 11.75
CA SER A 106 -13.36 -22.05 12.06
C SER A 106 -14.45 -20.99 11.91
N ASP A 107 -14.08 -19.71 11.96
CA ASP A 107 -15.01 -18.58 11.83
C ASP A 107 -15.56 -18.43 10.40
N TYR A 108 -14.94 -19.11 9.43
CA TYR A 108 -15.38 -19.11 8.04
C TYR A 108 -16.26 -20.33 7.74
N ASN A 109 -17.18 -20.17 6.79
CA ASN A 109 -18.01 -21.26 6.31
C ASN A 109 -17.17 -22.25 5.51
N GLN A 110 -16.93 -23.44 6.09
CA GLN A 110 -16.02 -24.45 5.54
C GLN A 110 -16.49 -25.01 4.19
N GLU A 111 -17.81 -25.09 3.96
CA GLU A 111 -18.35 -25.57 2.69
C GLU A 111 -18.18 -24.50 1.60
N LYS A 112 -18.44 -23.22 1.92
CA LYS A 112 -18.16 -22.13 0.98
C LYS A 112 -16.67 -22.01 0.67
N LEU A 113 -15.77 -22.20 1.64
CA LEU A 113 -14.32 -22.22 1.38
C LEU A 113 -13.92 -23.26 0.32
N LYS A 114 -14.64 -24.39 0.26
CA LYS A 114 -14.41 -25.47 -0.71
C LYS A 114 -15.06 -25.18 -2.06
N SER A 115 -16.31 -24.73 -2.07
CA SER A 115 -17.13 -24.67 -3.29
C SER A 115 -17.16 -23.30 -3.98
N ASP A 116 -16.84 -22.22 -3.27
CA ASP A 116 -16.95 -20.84 -3.77
C ASP A 116 -15.56 -20.19 -3.83
N ILE A 117 -15.08 -20.00 -5.07
CA ILE A 117 -13.78 -19.39 -5.35
C ILE A 117 -13.71 -17.96 -4.80
N THR A 118 -14.80 -17.18 -4.96
CA THR A 118 -14.82 -15.78 -4.53
C THR A 118 -14.79 -15.68 -3.01
N TYR A 119 -15.52 -16.57 -2.32
CA TYR A 119 -15.47 -16.67 -0.86
C TYR A 119 -14.09 -17.11 -0.36
N ASN A 120 -13.43 -18.06 -1.03
CA ASN A 120 -12.08 -18.48 -0.70
C ASN A 120 -11.05 -17.34 -0.83
N ILE A 121 -11.12 -16.58 -1.94
CA ILE A 121 -10.29 -15.38 -2.15
C ILE A 121 -10.55 -14.33 -1.07
N GLN A 122 -11.83 -14.02 -0.83
CA GLN A 122 -12.24 -13.05 0.18
C GLN A 122 -11.68 -13.41 1.57
N ALA A 123 -11.82 -14.68 1.99
CA ALA A 123 -11.29 -15.16 3.25
C ALA A 123 -9.77 -14.97 3.35
N GLY A 124 -9.02 -15.33 2.32
CA GLY A 124 -7.56 -15.13 2.29
C GLY A 124 -7.15 -13.66 2.42
N VAL A 125 -7.83 -12.77 1.70
CA VAL A 125 -7.57 -11.31 1.75
C VAL A 125 -7.93 -10.71 3.12
N GLU A 126 -9.02 -11.15 3.74
CA GLU A 126 -9.39 -10.74 5.09
C GLU A 126 -8.39 -11.22 6.14
N ILE A 127 -7.89 -12.45 6.02
CA ILE A 127 -6.86 -12.98 6.92
C ILE A 127 -5.58 -12.17 6.77
N LEU A 128 -5.14 -11.86 5.54
CA LEU A 128 -4.00 -10.96 5.31
C LEU A 128 -4.21 -9.59 5.96
N SER A 129 -5.40 -9.00 5.82
CA SER A 129 -5.75 -7.74 6.46
C SER A 129 -5.69 -7.83 7.99
N LYS A 130 -6.19 -8.93 8.58
CA LYS A 130 -6.08 -9.21 10.01
C LYS A 130 -4.61 -9.32 10.44
N MET A 131 -3.77 -10.00 9.65
CA MET A 131 -2.33 -10.10 9.92
C MET A 131 -1.64 -8.75 9.85
N TYR A 132 -1.98 -7.90 8.88
CA TYR A 132 -1.43 -6.54 8.79
C TYR A 132 -1.74 -5.69 10.03
N ASN A 133 -2.93 -5.87 10.61
CA ASN A 133 -3.40 -5.13 11.76
C ASN A 133 -2.88 -5.65 13.11
N ARG A 134 -2.17 -6.78 13.13
CA ARG A 134 -1.51 -7.29 14.34
C ARG A 134 -0.47 -6.27 14.85
N THR A 135 -0.43 -6.10 16.16
CA THR A 135 0.49 -5.17 16.84
C THR A 135 1.76 -5.85 17.33
N ASP A 136 1.80 -7.18 17.32
CA ASP A 136 2.94 -8.01 17.71
C ASP A 136 3.88 -8.34 16.55
N LEU A 137 3.59 -7.86 15.33
CA LEU A 137 4.44 -8.02 14.16
C LEU A 137 5.31 -6.77 13.91
N PRO A 138 6.58 -6.95 13.47
CA PRO A 138 7.41 -5.83 13.08
C PRO A 138 6.87 -5.09 11.85
N LYS A 139 7.23 -3.81 11.72
CA LYS A 139 6.81 -2.90 10.64
C LYS A 139 7.98 -2.16 10.01
N ILE A 140 7.77 -1.67 8.80
CA ILE A 140 8.69 -0.75 8.14
C ILE A 140 8.31 0.69 8.51
N LYS A 141 9.27 1.45 9.03
CA LYS A 141 9.06 2.84 9.42
C LYS A 141 8.63 3.67 8.21
N GLU A 142 7.65 4.55 8.44
CA GLU A 142 7.10 5.48 7.43
C GLU A 142 6.43 4.81 6.22
N ALA A 143 6.27 3.48 6.23
CA ALA A 143 5.58 2.73 5.20
C ALA A 143 4.12 2.46 5.60
N GLY A 144 3.19 2.76 4.69
CA GLY A 144 1.78 2.40 4.82
C GLY A 144 1.45 1.05 4.15
N PRO A 145 0.17 0.64 4.13
CA PRO A 145 -0.27 -0.60 3.48
C PRO A 145 -0.07 -0.60 1.95
N GLN A 146 0.06 0.57 1.31
CA GLN A 146 0.35 0.67 -0.11
C GLN A 146 1.79 0.26 -0.51
N ILE A 147 2.68 0.08 0.48
CA ILE A 147 4.09 -0.26 0.27
C ILE A 147 4.30 -1.76 0.43
N ILE A 148 4.86 -2.41 -0.60
CA ILE A 148 5.01 -3.87 -0.66
C ILE A 148 5.87 -4.41 0.47
N GLU A 149 7.02 -3.78 0.76
CA GLU A 149 7.92 -4.24 1.83
C GLU A 149 7.26 -4.27 3.21
N ASN A 150 6.23 -3.43 3.43
CA ASN A 150 5.51 -3.39 4.70
C ASN A 150 4.61 -4.62 4.93
N TRP A 151 4.43 -5.47 3.91
CA TRP A 151 3.69 -6.72 3.99
C TRP A 151 4.54 -7.93 4.35
N TYR A 152 5.87 -7.79 4.48
CA TYR A 152 6.78 -8.91 4.76
C TYR A 152 6.41 -9.73 6.01
N PHE A 153 6.14 -9.07 7.12
CA PHE A 153 5.74 -9.75 8.36
C PHE A 153 4.26 -10.20 8.37
N PRO A 154 3.32 -9.41 7.81
CA PRO A 154 1.95 -9.87 7.61
C PRO A 154 1.85 -11.16 6.78
N VAL A 155 2.60 -11.29 5.67
CA VAL A 155 2.61 -12.53 4.88
C VAL A 155 3.31 -13.68 5.60
N MET A 156 4.36 -13.41 6.40
CA MET A 156 4.92 -14.41 7.31
C MET A 156 3.85 -14.92 8.28
N ALA A 157 3.08 -14.02 8.88
CA ALA A 157 2.06 -14.36 9.85
C ALA A 157 0.85 -15.09 9.23
N TYR A 158 0.56 -14.87 7.95
CA TYR A 158 -0.46 -15.61 7.19
C TYR A 158 -0.20 -17.11 7.21
N ASN A 159 1.06 -17.51 6.95
CA ASN A 159 1.47 -18.92 7.07
C ASN A 159 1.77 -19.32 8.53
N GLY A 160 2.37 -18.40 9.29
CA GLY A 160 2.66 -18.54 10.71
C GLY A 160 4.03 -17.99 11.10
N THR A 161 4.11 -17.32 12.25
CA THR A 161 5.35 -16.79 12.83
C THR A 161 6.16 -17.89 13.52
N LYS A 162 6.43 -19.00 12.81
CA LYS A 162 7.12 -20.19 13.34
C LYS A 162 8.62 -20.15 13.00
N PRO A 163 9.49 -20.85 13.76
CA PRO A 163 10.94 -20.92 13.53
C PRO A 163 11.35 -21.21 12.08
N VAL A 164 10.62 -22.10 11.39
CA VAL A 164 10.84 -22.43 9.97
C VAL A 164 10.73 -21.22 9.04
N ASN A 165 9.96 -20.21 9.43
CA ASN A 165 9.76 -18.96 8.71
C ASN A 165 10.67 -17.82 9.21
N SER A 166 11.61 -18.08 10.11
CA SER A 166 12.62 -17.07 10.46
C SER A 166 13.34 -16.59 9.19
N PRO A 167 13.48 -15.27 8.96
CA PRO A 167 14.12 -14.72 7.76
C PRO A 167 15.59 -15.14 7.58
N ILE A 168 16.24 -15.51 8.67
CA ILE A 168 17.63 -15.94 8.73
C ILE A 168 17.76 -17.16 9.62
N TYR A 169 18.69 -18.05 9.30
CA TYR A 169 19.00 -19.19 10.17
C TYR A 169 19.73 -18.71 11.42
N LYS A 170 19.22 -19.03 12.61
CA LYS A 170 19.84 -18.63 13.89
C LYS A 170 21.30 -19.09 14.03
N SER A 171 21.64 -20.26 13.49
CA SER A 171 22.98 -20.85 13.59
C SER A 171 24.04 -20.17 12.74
N SER A 172 23.67 -19.59 11.59
CA SER A 172 24.62 -19.05 10.62
C SER A 172 24.41 -17.57 10.29
N GLY A 173 23.26 -17.00 10.63
CA GLY A 173 22.84 -15.67 10.20
C GLY A 173 22.53 -15.56 8.70
N LEU A 174 22.63 -16.65 7.94
CA LEU A 174 22.37 -16.66 6.51
C LEU A 174 20.87 -16.54 6.21
N LYS A 175 20.54 -15.88 5.10
CA LYS A 175 19.17 -15.72 4.60
C LYS A 175 18.49 -17.07 4.38
N ASN A 176 17.33 -17.26 5.00
CA ASN A 176 16.49 -18.43 4.82
C ASN A 176 15.56 -18.24 3.61
N LYS A 177 16.09 -18.49 2.40
CA LYS A 177 15.31 -18.38 1.15
C LYS A 177 14.09 -19.31 1.08
N ASN A 178 13.98 -20.29 2.00
CA ASN A 178 12.88 -21.23 2.06
C ASN A 178 11.74 -20.77 2.98
N ALA A 179 11.96 -19.71 3.79
CA ALA A 179 10.91 -19.12 4.61
C ALA A 179 9.74 -18.66 3.72
N TYR A 180 8.52 -18.81 4.21
CA TYR A 180 7.31 -18.54 3.44
C TYR A 180 7.30 -17.15 2.80
N GLN A 181 7.55 -16.10 3.58
CA GLN A 181 7.56 -14.72 3.12
C GLN A 181 8.69 -14.44 2.10
N GLU A 182 9.80 -15.17 2.15
CA GLU A 182 10.87 -15.04 1.16
C GLU A 182 10.44 -15.62 -0.20
N LYS A 183 9.67 -16.71 -0.19
CA LYS A 183 9.05 -17.26 -1.41
C LYS A 183 8.02 -16.30 -1.98
N VAL A 184 7.14 -15.76 -1.15
CA VAL A 184 6.14 -14.75 -1.56
C VAL A 184 6.84 -13.56 -2.23
N PHE A 185 7.85 -12.97 -1.59
CA PHE A 185 8.58 -11.84 -2.18
C PHE A 185 9.32 -12.21 -3.46
N SER A 186 9.82 -13.45 -3.58
CA SER A 186 10.41 -13.94 -4.82
C SER A 186 9.39 -14.06 -5.96
N PHE A 187 8.13 -14.42 -5.67
CA PHE A 187 7.04 -14.42 -6.67
C PHE A 187 6.61 -13.01 -7.04
N ILE A 188 6.64 -12.04 -6.12
CA ILE A 188 6.40 -10.63 -6.46
C ILE A 188 7.43 -10.16 -7.50
N GLU A 189 8.72 -10.34 -7.20
CA GLU A 189 9.79 -9.97 -8.13
C GLU A 189 9.65 -10.68 -9.47
N ARG A 190 9.39 -11.99 -9.46
CA ARG A 190 9.36 -12.80 -10.68
C ARG A 190 8.11 -12.55 -11.53
N ASP A 191 6.93 -12.49 -10.93
CA ASP A 191 5.66 -12.58 -11.66
C ASP A 191 4.98 -11.20 -11.80
N SER A 192 5.16 -10.30 -10.83
CA SER A 192 4.65 -8.92 -10.92
C SER A 192 5.65 -7.98 -11.59
N TYR A 193 6.96 -8.22 -11.42
CA TYR A 193 8.02 -7.39 -11.98
C TYR A 193 8.91 -8.08 -13.02
N ILE A 194 8.66 -9.35 -13.36
CA ILE A 194 9.43 -10.07 -14.41
C ILE A 194 10.94 -10.04 -14.12
N ASN A 195 11.31 -10.05 -12.84
CA ASN A 195 12.66 -9.91 -12.28
C ASN A 195 13.39 -8.58 -12.56
N ASP A 196 12.74 -7.59 -13.18
CA ASP A 196 13.31 -6.25 -13.43
C ASP A 196 13.51 -5.48 -12.11
N THR A 197 12.48 -5.46 -11.26
CA THR A 197 12.54 -4.77 -9.96
C THR A 197 12.98 -5.72 -8.85
N LYS A 198 13.99 -5.30 -8.08
CA LYS A 198 14.37 -5.91 -6.82
C LYS A 198 13.79 -5.13 -5.64
N LEU A 199 13.09 -5.83 -4.76
CA LEU A 199 12.47 -5.22 -3.59
C LEU A 199 13.51 -4.91 -2.52
N GLY A 200 13.18 -3.96 -1.64
CA GLY A 200 14.09 -3.50 -0.59
C GLY A 200 14.55 -4.63 0.33
N GLN A 201 15.85 -4.70 0.58
CA GLN A 201 16.43 -5.72 1.46
C GLN A 201 16.34 -5.31 2.92
N PHE A 202 16.04 -6.29 3.78
CA PHE A 202 15.85 -6.08 5.20
C PHE A 202 17.17 -6.28 5.96
N PRO A 203 17.57 -5.33 6.83
CA PRO A 203 18.81 -5.42 7.60
C PRO A 203 18.62 -6.33 8.83
N PHE A 204 18.31 -7.60 8.60
CA PHE A 204 18.07 -8.59 9.65
C PHE A 204 19.36 -9.00 10.36
N ASN A 205 19.23 -9.27 11.66
CA ASN A 205 20.29 -9.80 12.51
C ASN A 205 19.67 -10.88 13.41
N THR A 206 20.44 -11.90 13.78
CA THR A 206 19.94 -13.02 14.59
C THR A 206 19.38 -12.56 15.94
N ALA A 207 19.92 -11.49 16.52
CA ALA A 207 19.42 -10.90 17.76
C ALA A 207 18.01 -10.30 17.64
N HIS A 208 17.49 -10.08 16.43
CA HIS A 208 16.14 -9.57 16.22
C HIS A 208 15.06 -10.64 16.41
N PHE A 209 15.42 -11.94 16.38
CA PHE A 209 14.50 -13.06 16.41
C PHE A 209 14.86 -14.02 17.55
N GLU A 210 13.94 -14.20 18.48
CA GLU A 210 14.08 -15.14 19.58
C GLU A 210 13.19 -16.35 19.36
N TYR A 211 13.82 -17.51 19.22
CA TYR A 211 13.13 -18.79 19.12
C TYR A 211 14.10 -19.95 19.35
N ASP A 212 13.57 -21.13 19.67
CA ASP A 212 14.29 -22.41 19.53
C ASP A 212 14.00 -22.98 18.13
N SER A 213 15.06 -23.32 17.39
CA SER A 213 14.96 -23.87 16.03
C SER A 213 14.19 -25.19 15.96
N ASN A 214 14.09 -25.93 17.07
CA ASN A 214 13.38 -27.21 17.15
C ASN A 214 11.97 -27.08 17.77
N SER A 215 11.57 -25.87 18.19
CA SER A 215 10.25 -25.65 18.79
C SER A 215 9.17 -25.39 17.74
N SER A 216 7.92 -25.68 18.11
CA SER A 216 6.72 -25.26 17.38
C SER A 216 6.14 -23.94 17.90
N ASP A 217 6.77 -23.31 18.90
CA ASP A 217 6.35 -22.02 19.43
C ASP A 217 6.53 -20.90 18.40
N ASN A 218 5.89 -19.76 18.65
CA ASN A 218 6.06 -18.60 17.80
C ASN A 218 7.41 -17.91 18.04
N ILE A 219 7.96 -17.29 16.99
CA ILE A 219 9.12 -16.41 17.07
C ILE A 219 8.75 -15.18 17.93
N GLY A 220 9.58 -14.88 18.92
CA GLY A 220 9.59 -13.60 19.61
C GLY A 220 10.36 -12.55 18.80
N PHE A 221 9.72 -11.43 18.48
CA PHE A 221 10.38 -10.33 17.77
C PHE A 221 11.02 -9.35 18.76
N ARG A 222 12.35 -9.27 18.75
CA ARG A 222 13.12 -8.34 19.61
C ARG A 222 13.29 -6.95 18.97
N LYS A 223 13.05 -6.83 17.67
CA LYS A 223 13.04 -5.57 16.93
C LYS A 223 11.73 -5.40 16.18
N MET A 224 10.96 -4.39 16.55
CA MET A 224 9.62 -4.12 16.01
C MET A 224 9.60 -3.12 14.86
N ASP A 225 10.63 -2.29 14.71
CA ASP A 225 10.69 -1.28 13.66
C ASP A 225 11.95 -1.42 12.81
N TYR A 226 11.77 -1.45 11.50
CA TYR A 226 12.85 -1.48 10.51
C TYR A 226 12.85 -0.22 9.65
N THR A 227 14.05 0.30 9.39
CA THR A 227 14.27 1.30 8.35
C THR A 227 15.05 0.61 7.24
N LEU A 228 14.51 0.62 6.02
CA LEU A 228 15.20 0.09 4.86
C LEU A 228 16.04 1.21 4.24
N THR A 229 17.26 0.88 3.82
CA THR A 229 18.14 1.79 3.09
C THR A 229 17.80 1.83 1.60
N ASP A 230 17.25 0.73 1.10
CA ASP A 230 16.82 0.58 -0.27
C ASP A 230 15.52 1.33 -0.53
N GLN A 231 15.22 1.58 -1.81
CA GLN A 231 13.95 2.17 -2.20
C GLN A 231 12.78 1.28 -1.80
N LEU A 232 11.73 1.90 -1.25
CA LEU A 232 10.44 1.25 -1.00
C LEU A 232 9.55 1.29 -2.25
N HIS A 233 8.77 0.25 -2.46
CA HIS A 233 7.96 0.08 -3.66
C HIS A 233 6.47 0.19 -3.34
N ALA A 234 5.85 1.27 -3.81
CA ALA A 234 4.40 1.39 -3.84
C ALA A 234 3.84 0.50 -4.96
N SER A 235 2.66 -0.09 -4.72
CA SER A 235 1.96 -0.91 -5.71
C SER A 235 1.72 -0.16 -7.03
N ALA A 236 1.91 -0.86 -8.15
CA ALA A 236 1.69 -0.33 -9.49
C ALA A 236 0.21 -0.28 -9.89
N TYR A 237 -0.72 -0.65 -8.98
CA TYR A 237 -2.16 -0.75 -9.27
C TYR A 237 -2.97 0.49 -8.87
N HIS A 238 -2.30 1.52 -8.34
CA HIS A 238 -2.95 2.77 -7.89
C HIS A 238 -2.68 3.97 -8.80
N PHE A 239 -2.15 3.76 -10.01
CA PHE A 239 -1.96 4.85 -10.95
C PHE A 239 -3.30 5.43 -11.41
N GLN A 240 -3.34 6.75 -11.53
CA GLN A 240 -4.50 7.49 -12.02
C GLN A 240 -4.19 8.15 -13.36
N ILE A 241 -5.24 8.44 -14.14
CA ILE A 241 -5.11 9.20 -15.38
C ILE A 241 -4.37 10.51 -15.11
N GLY A 242 -3.33 10.80 -15.90
CA GLY A 242 -2.46 11.96 -15.73
C GLY A 242 -1.26 11.75 -14.81
N ASP A 243 -1.19 10.65 -14.06
CA ASP A 243 0.03 10.30 -13.33
C ASP A 243 1.19 10.14 -14.33
N LYS A 244 2.36 10.68 -13.95
CA LYS A 244 3.60 10.46 -14.67
C LYS A 244 4.31 9.26 -14.10
N VAL A 245 4.79 8.38 -14.97
CA VAL A 245 5.56 7.20 -14.59
C VAL A 245 6.90 7.18 -15.31
N SER A 246 7.90 6.63 -14.61
CA SER A 246 9.23 6.36 -15.14
C SER A 246 9.33 4.89 -15.52
N ILE A 247 10.16 4.58 -16.51
CA ILE A 247 10.47 3.22 -16.91
C ILE A 247 11.62 2.69 -16.04
N THR A 248 11.56 1.42 -15.65
CA THR A 248 12.53 0.77 -14.76
C THR A 248 13.67 0.06 -15.51
N GLU A 249 13.40 -0.49 -16.70
CA GLU A 249 14.39 -1.11 -17.60
C GLU A 249 15.03 -0.15 -18.60
N ASP A 250 16.20 -0.52 -19.15
CA ASP A 250 16.89 0.26 -20.18
C ASP A 250 16.04 0.47 -21.44
N THR A 251 15.32 -0.58 -21.85
CA THR A 251 14.38 -0.55 -22.96
C THR A 251 13.17 -1.43 -22.68
N VAL A 252 11.97 -0.92 -22.97
CA VAL A 252 10.71 -1.65 -22.79
C VAL A 252 9.85 -1.56 -24.03
N ASN A 253 8.88 -2.46 -24.15
CA ASN A 253 7.97 -2.50 -25.30
C ASN A 253 6.65 -1.83 -24.95
N LEU A 254 6.38 -0.70 -25.60
CA LEU A 254 5.03 -0.16 -25.71
C LEU A 254 4.26 -1.01 -26.73
N ARG A 255 3.09 -1.52 -26.35
CA ARG A 255 2.32 -2.49 -27.12
C ARG A 255 1.09 -1.83 -27.75
N SER A 256 0.67 -2.30 -28.93
CA SER A 256 -0.54 -1.76 -29.58
C SER A 256 -1.85 -2.23 -28.93
N LYS A 257 -1.81 -3.34 -28.17
CA LYS A 257 -2.93 -3.89 -27.39
C LYS A 257 -2.40 -4.36 -26.03
N PRO A 258 -3.26 -4.58 -25.01
CA PRO A 258 -2.85 -5.10 -23.70
C PRO A 258 -2.50 -6.60 -23.78
N SER A 259 -1.42 -6.94 -24.50
CA SER A 259 -0.95 -8.32 -24.68
C SER A 259 0.51 -8.33 -25.16
N THR A 260 1.29 -9.27 -24.63
CA THR A 260 2.70 -9.48 -25.03
C THR A 260 2.85 -9.96 -26.47
N SER A 261 1.81 -10.54 -27.07
CA SER A 261 1.80 -10.99 -28.47
C SER A 261 1.51 -9.87 -29.47
N SER A 262 1.10 -8.68 -29.00
CA SER A 262 0.79 -7.55 -29.88
C SER A 262 2.06 -6.82 -30.34
N VAL A 263 1.92 -6.02 -31.40
CA VAL A 263 3.04 -5.32 -32.05
C VAL A 263 3.79 -4.44 -31.03
N PRO A 264 5.10 -4.67 -30.80
CA PRO A 264 5.90 -3.85 -29.91
C PRO A 264 6.44 -2.60 -30.61
N LYS A 265 6.62 -1.55 -29.82
CA LYS A 265 7.44 -0.39 -30.12
C LYS A 265 8.36 -0.10 -28.95
N SER A 266 9.67 -0.18 -29.17
CA SER A 266 10.65 0.05 -28.12
C SER A 266 10.66 1.51 -27.65
N ILE A 267 10.78 1.69 -26.34
CA ILE A 267 10.96 2.98 -25.69
C ILE A 267 12.05 2.85 -24.62
N SER A 268 12.86 3.90 -24.46
CA SER A 268 14.03 3.89 -23.56
C SER A 268 13.67 4.35 -22.15
N LYS A 269 14.47 3.92 -21.17
CA LYS A 269 14.35 4.23 -19.73
C LYS A 269 14.12 5.69 -19.38
N ASN A 270 14.76 6.59 -20.14
CA ASN A 270 14.71 8.03 -19.90
C ASN A 270 13.37 8.67 -20.34
N SER A 271 12.51 7.91 -21.01
CA SER A 271 11.20 8.39 -21.44
C SER A 271 10.25 8.47 -20.26
N THR A 272 9.48 9.55 -20.21
CA THR A 272 8.37 9.69 -19.26
C THR A 272 7.06 9.38 -19.94
N LEU A 273 6.27 8.52 -19.30
CA LEU A 273 4.95 8.13 -19.77
C LEU A 273 3.89 8.78 -18.88
N ILE A 274 2.76 9.12 -19.49
CA ILE A 274 1.57 9.64 -18.81
C ILE A 274 0.50 8.56 -18.90
N ILE A 275 -0.07 8.19 -17.76
CA ILE A 275 -1.20 7.25 -17.67
C ILE A 275 -2.42 7.88 -18.34
N ASP A 276 -3.02 7.16 -19.28
CA ASP A 276 -4.11 7.66 -20.15
C ASP A 276 -5.44 6.92 -19.93
N GLY A 277 -5.50 6.03 -18.93
CA GLY A 277 -6.69 5.27 -18.60
C GLY A 277 -6.45 4.29 -17.45
N ASN A 278 -7.53 3.59 -17.05
CA ASN A 278 -7.43 2.50 -16.08
C ASN A 278 -6.63 1.33 -16.67
N PHE A 279 -6.01 0.53 -15.81
CA PHE A 279 -5.35 -0.68 -16.26
C PHE A 279 -6.34 -1.68 -16.83
N LEU A 280 -5.84 -2.54 -17.71
CA LEU A 280 -6.54 -3.69 -18.29
C LEU A 280 -5.76 -4.96 -17.99
N PHE A 281 -6.48 -6.08 -17.89
CA PHE A 281 -5.85 -7.40 -17.84
C PHE A 281 -5.34 -7.82 -19.22
N ASP A 282 -4.57 -8.91 -19.28
CA ASP A 282 -4.09 -9.42 -20.56
C ASP A 282 -5.29 -9.83 -21.45
N GLN A 283 -5.30 -9.34 -22.69
CA GLN A 283 -6.35 -9.69 -23.65
C GLN A 283 -6.35 -11.18 -23.99
N SER A 284 -5.20 -11.85 -23.90
CA SER A 284 -5.12 -13.30 -24.11
C SER A 284 -5.60 -14.03 -22.86
N LEU A 285 -6.72 -14.76 -22.98
CA LEU A 285 -7.27 -15.56 -21.89
C LEU A 285 -6.37 -16.70 -21.42
N THR A 286 -5.40 -17.12 -22.24
CA THR A 286 -4.40 -18.14 -21.92
C THR A 286 -3.10 -17.56 -21.36
N SER A 287 -2.98 -16.23 -21.29
CA SER A 287 -1.83 -15.57 -20.70
C SER A 287 -1.71 -15.90 -19.22
N LEU A 288 -0.48 -16.21 -18.79
CA LEU A 288 -0.12 -16.42 -17.38
C LEU A 288 0.51 -15.17 -16.76
N ASN A 289 0.47 -14.03 -17.46
CA ASN A 289 0.97 -12.75 -16.93
C ASN A 289 0.14 -12.32 -15.72
N GLN A 290 0.80 -12.00 -14.62
CA GLN A 290 0.12 -11.49 -13.42
C GLN A 290 -0.02 -9.97 -13.39
N PHE A 291 0.92 -9.26 -14.04
CA PHE A 291 0.88 -7.82 -14.21
C PHE A 291 -0.31 -7.37 -15.07
N VAL A 292 -0.59 -6.06 -15.06
CA VAL A 292 -1.66 -5.44 -15.84
C VAL A 292 -1.08 -4.46 -16.87
N TRP A 293 -1.91 -4.03 -17.80
CA TRP A 293 -1.54 -3.14 -18.89
C TRP A 293 -2.14 -1.77 -18.68
N TYR A 294 -1.31 -0.73 -18.61
CA TYR A 294 -1.78 0.65 -18.59
C TYR A 294 -1.76 1.24 -20.00
N PRO A 295 -2.88 1.82 -20.48
CA PRO A 295 -2.83 2.73 -21.62
C PRO A 295 -2.03 3.98 -21.21
N VAL A 296 -1.07 4.37 -22.06
CA VAL A 296 -0.15 5.47 -21.80
C VAL A 296 0.15 6.25 -23.07
N LYS A 297 0.61 7.48 -22.89
CA LYS A 297 1.20 8.32 -23.93
C LYS A 297 2.53 8.93 -23.49
N THR A 298 3.41 9.22 -24.43
CA THR A 298 4.62 10.01 -24.16
C THR A 298 4.28 11.46 -23.85
N GLU A 299 5.16 12.18 -23.15
CA GLU A 299 4.94 13.60 -22.83
C GLU A 299 4.78 14.49 -24.07
N ASP A 300 5.47 14.16 -25.17
CA ASP A 300 5.34 14.84 -26.46
C ASP A 300 4.10 14.40 -27.27
N GLN A 301 3.32 13.46 -26.72
CA GLN A 301 2.10 12.88 -27.29
C GLN A 301 2.28 12.19 -28.65
N LYS A 302 3.53 11.97 -29.10
CA LYS A 302 3.78 11.33 -30.40
C LYS A 302 3.54 9.83 -30.37
N LEU A 303 3.68 9.20 -29.21
CA LEU A 303 3.49 7.77 -29.01
C LEU A 303 2.40 7.51 -27.99
N ALA A 304 1.54 6.54 -28.30
CA ALA A 304 0.55 5.99 -27.39
C ALA A 304 0.48 4.47 -27.56
N GLY A 305 0.07 3.78 -26.50
CA GLY A 305 -0.07 2.33 -26.49
C GLY A 305 -0.25 1.81 -25.07
N TYR A 306 0.07 0.53 -24.87
CA TYR A 306 -0.06 -0.15 -23.59
C TYR A 306 1.31 -0.52 -23.03
N ILE A 307 1.56 -0.19 -21.78
CA ILE A 307 2.77 -0.58 -21.06
C ILE A 307 2.41 -1.54 -19.93
N SER A 308 3.26 -2.55 -19.71
CA SER A 308 3.10 -3.45 -18.56
C SER A 308 3.39 -2.72 -17.26
N SER A 309 2.58 -2.95 -16.23
CA SER A 309 2.79 -2.46 -14.87
C SER A 309 4.11 -2.97 -14.25
N ALA A 310 4.67 -4.06 -14.79
CA ALA A 310 5.95 -4.61 -14.35
C ALA A 310 7.13 -3.66 -14.58
N TYR A 311 7.01 -2.72 -15.54
CA TYR A 311 8.11 -1.89 -16.01
C TYR A 311 7.95 -0.40 -15.71
N ILE A 312 7.00 -0.04 -14.86
CA ILE A 312 6.70 1.36 -14.57
C ILE A 312 6.61 1.60 -13.06
N THR A 313 7.13 2.76 -12.65
CA THR A 313 7.04 3.24 -11.27
C THR A 313 6.58 4.69 -11.25
N LYS A 314 5.95 5.11 -10.15
CA LYS A 314 5.48 6.50 -10.01
C LYS A 314 6.67 7.44 -10.14
N LYS A 315 6.61 8.35 -11.11
CA LYS A 315 7.61 9.42 -11.21
C LYS A 315 7.30 10.46 -10.14
N LEU A 316 8.03 10.39 -9.03
CA LEU A 316 7.93 11.39 -7.98
C LEU A 316 8.35 12.75 -8.55
N SER A 317 7.44 13.72 -8.49
CA SER A 317 7.80 15.11 -8.71
C SER A 317 8.68 15.57 -7.53
N PRO A 318 9.68 16.44 -7.76
CA PRO A 318 10.38 17.08 -6.67
C PRO A 318 9.36 17.75 -5.73
N PRO A 319 9.55 17.70 -4.41
CA PRO A 319 8.61 18.32 -3.48
C PRO A 319 8.40 19.78 -3.89
N VAL A 320 7.14 20.16 -4.11
CA VAL A 320 6.78 21.52 -4.52
C VAL A 320 7.09 22.46 -3.36
N ARG A 321 8.22 23.16 -3.44
CA ARG A 321 8.60 24.15 -2.45
C ARG A 321 7.66 25.35 -2.54
N VAL A 322 6.82 25.55 -1.53
CA VAL A 322 5.97 26.73 -1.45
C VAL A 322 6.82 27.94 -1.05
N MET A 323 7.26 28.73 -2.03
CA MET A 323 8.11 29.90 -1.75
C MET A 323 7.29 31.07 -1.18
N TRP A 324 7.81 31.70 -0.12
CA TRP A 324 7.33 32.95 0.45
C TRP A 324 8.46 33.97 0.57
N GLY A 325 8.51 34.87 -0.43
CA GLY A 325 9.68 35.71 -0.65
C GLY A 325 10.87 34.85 -1.04
N LYS A 326 12.01 35.07 -0.38
CA LYS A 326 13.25 34.32 -0.54
C LYS A 326 13.33 33.07 0.35
N THR A 327 12.32 32.83 1.18
CA THR A 327 12.27 31.68 2.09
C THR A 327 11.21 30.68 1.63
N GLU A 328 11.49 29.38 1.71
CA GLU A 328 10.44 28.35 1.56
C GLU A 328 9.53 28.37 2.80
N LEU A 329 8.21 28.40 2.63
CA LEU A 329 7.24 28.28 3.72
C LEU A 329 7.29 26.84 4.27
N LYS A 330 7.42 26.68 5.59
CA LYS A 330 7.46 25.37 6.26
C LYS A 330 6.30 25.21 7.25
N LEU A 331 5.87 23.97 7.49
CA LEU A 331 4.93 23.65 8.55
C LEU A 331 5.52 24.06 9.92
N GLY A 332 4.70 24.63 10.80
CA GLY A 332 5.14 25.18 12.09
C GLY A 332 5.75 26.59 12.03
N GLN A 333 5.90 27.18 10.84
CA GLN A 333 6.26 28.59 10.69
C GLN A 333 5.05 29.48 11.02
N ILE A 334 5.21 30.41 11.96
CA ILE A 334 4.16 31.36 12.36
C ILE A 334 4.23 32.68 11.58
N GLY A 335 5.36 32.97 10.92
CA GLY A 335 5.50 34.17 10.10
C GLY A 335 6.86 34.28 9.41
N LYS A 336 7.15 35.45 8.87
CA LYS A 336 8.43 35.78 8.22
C LYS A 336 8.83 37.18 8.65
N VAL A 337 10.11 37.40 8.91
CA VAL A 337 10.69 38.74 9.06
C VAL A 337 11.49 39.12 7.82
N THR A 338 11.31 40.35 7.36
CA THR A 338 12.14 40.99 6.34
C THR A 338 12.89 42.15 6.98
N ILE A 339 14.22 42.17 6.82
CA ILE A 339 15.08 43.21 7.38
C ILE A 339 15.01 44.46 6.50
N LEU A 340 14.45 45.54 7.03
CA LEU A 340 14.27 46.81 6.31
C LEU A 340 15.50 47.71 6.38
N SER A 341 16.29 47.60 7.46
CA SER A 341 17.58 48.26 7.64
C SER A 341 18.48 47.43 8.55
N ASN A 342 19.80 47.66 8.46
CA ASN A 342 20.78 46.82 9.15
C ASN A 342 20.48 46.71 10.66
N THR A 343 20.50 45.47 11.14
CA THR A 343 20.22 45.10 12.53
C THR A 343 21.09 43.91 12.93
N ASN A 344 20.83 43.30 14.07
CA ASN A 344 21.58 42.14 14.56
C ASN A 344 20.67 40.92 14.71
N LEU A 345 21.25 39.75 14.46
CA LEU A 345 20.73 38.47 14.92
C LEU A 345 21.25 38.27 16.34
N VAL A 346 20.37 37.94 17.28
CA VAL A 346 20.72 37.83 18.69
C VAL A 346 20.33 36.48 19.30
N LYS A 347 20.95 36.10 20.40
CA LYS A 347 20.50 35.04 21.31
C LYS A 347 20.07 35.65 22.63
N LEU A 348 19.06 35.03 23.26
CA LEU A 348 18.59 35.39 24.60
C LEU A 348 19.30 34.48 25.61
N ALA A 349 20.10 35.06 26.50
CA ALA A 349 20.78 34.34 27.57
C ALA A 349 19.84 34.07 28.76
N ASN A 350 20.26 33.19 29.67
CA ASN A 350 19.45 32.77 30.84
C ASN A 350 19.20 33.92 31.82
N ASP A 351 20.12 34.89 31.90
CA ASP A 351 20.00 36.12 32.69
C ASP A 351 19.07 37.16 32.04
N GLY A 352 18.50 36.85 30.87
CA GLY A 352 17.64 37.74 30.11
C GLY A 352 18.37 38.73 29.22
N SER A 353 19.71 38.74 29.16
CA SER A 353 20.49 39.62 28.29
C SER A 353 20.49 39.13 26.82
N LEU A 354 20.73 40.05 25.88
CA LEU A 354 20.86 39.75 24.46
C LEU A 354 22.32 39.74 24.04
N THR A 355 22.76 38.66 23.38
CA THR A 355 24.10 38.56 22.78
C THR A 355 23.99 38.57 21.26
N THR A 356 24.83 39.37 20.60
CA THR A 356 24.86 39.45 19.13
C THR A 356 25.53 38.21 18.54
N VAL A 357 24.83 37.49 17.68
CA VAL A 357 25.35 36.35 16.90
C VAL A 357 26.10 36.85 15.67
N ARG A 358 25.43 37.70 14.87
CA ARG A 358 26.00 38.33 13.67
C ARG A 358 25.15 39.54 13.24
N PRO A 359 25.73 40.49 12.47
CA PRO A 359 24.93 41.51 11.80
C PRO A 359 24.02 40.91 10.72
N LEU A 360 22.87 41.55 10.53
CA LEU A 360 21.90 41.31 9.47
C LEU A 360 21.80 42.54 8.56
N LYS A 361 21.80 42.31 7.25
CA LYS A 361 21.74 43.33 6.20
C LYS A 361 20.30 43.54 5.74
N LYS A 362 20.01 44.77 5.29
CA LYS A 362 18.76 45.09 4.59
C LYS A 362 18.47 44.09 3.45
N GLY A 363 17.24 43.59 3.39
CA GLY A 363 16.76 42.66 2.38
C GLY A 363 16.97 41.18 2.69
N GLU A 364 17.61 40.83 3.82
CA GLU A 364 17.57 39.47 4.35
C GLU A 364 16.15 39.12 4.84
N GLU A 365 15.76 37.86 4.66
CA GLU A 365 14.47 37.34 5.10
C GLU A 365 14.67 36.08 5.92
N PHE A 366 13.90 35.94 7.00
CA PHE A 366 13.96 34.78 7.88
C PHE A 366 12.56 34.27 8.20
N ARG A 367 12.43 32.95 8.29
CA ARG A 367 11.23 32.30 8.83
C ARG A 367 11.15 32.57 10.32
N VAL A 368 9.93 32.72 10.83
CA VAL A 368 9.66 32.88 12.26
C VAL A 368 8.86 31.68 12.73
N TYR A 369 9.34 31.04 13.80
CA TYR A 369 8.73 29.86 14.41
C TYR A 369 8.12 30.14 15.78
N SER A 370 8.56 31.23 16.43
CA SER A 370 8.07 31.61 17.75
C SER A 370 8.17 33.12 17.97
N TYR A 371 7.45 33.62 18.96
CA TYR A 371 7.52 35.00 19.41
C TYR A 371 7.72 35.03 20.93
N LYS A 372 8.61 35.90 21.42
CA LYS A 372 8.75 36.21 22.85
C LYS A 372 8.51 37.69 23.09
N SER A 373 7.87 38.04 24.20
CA SER A 373 7.59 39.43 24.58
C SER A 373 8.78 40.18 25.19
N ASN A 374 9.87 39.48 25.55
CA ASN A 374 11.09 40.09 26.06
C ASN A 374 11.64 41.17 25.13
N HIS A 375 12.30 42.19 25.68
CA HIS A 375 12.97 43.25 24.91
C HIS A 375 12.09 43.96 23.87
N GLY A 376 10.79 44.12 24.16
CA GLY A 376 9.82 44.73 23.24
C GLY A 376 9.38 43.84 22.08
N GLY A 377 9.82 42.58 22.06
CA GLY A 377 9.45 41.57 21.08
C GLY A 377 10.65 40.91 20.41
N LEU A 378 10.67 39.59 20.36
CA LEU A 378 11.70 38.78 19.70
C LEU A 378 11.05 37.76 18.78
N TYR A 379 11.39 37.80 17.49
CA TYR A 379 10.98 36.80 16.50
C TYR A 379 11.99 35.67 16.45
N GLY A 380 11.61 34.47 16.87
CA GLY A 380 12.48 33.29 16.87
C GLY A 380 12.65 32.72 15.48
N VAL A 381 13.88 32.72 14.96
CA VAL A 381 14.20 32.34 13.57
C VAL A 381 14.89 30.98 13.43
N GLY A 382 14.89 30.18 14.50
CA GLY A 382 15.52 28.85 14.58
C GLY A 382 16.88 28.85 15.29
N GLY A 383 17.33 27.67 15.73
CA GLY A 383 18.64 27.51 16.38
C GLY A 383 18.85 28.36 17.64
N GLY A 384 17.77 28.67 18.36
CA GLY A 384 17.79 29.54 19.53
C GLY A 384 18.07 31.02 19.24
N SER A 385 18.05 31.44 17.96
CA SER A 385 18.34 32.81 17.54
C SER A 385 17.07 33.62 17.29
N TYR A 386 17.17 34.93 17.47
CA TYR A 386 16.06 35.86 17.38
C TYR A 386 16.42 37.11 16.59
N VAL A 387 15.41 37.70 15.96
CA VAL A 387 15.45 39.06 15.41
C VAL A 387 14.56 39.93 16.29
N GLN A 388 15.11 41.02 16.84
CA GLN A 388 14.36 41.91 17.70
C GLN A 388 13.34 42.76 16.93
N LYS A 389 12.12 42.86 17.46
CA LYS A 389 11.04 43.68 16.92
C LYS A 389 11.42 45.15 17.00
N SER A 390 11.37 45.82 15.85
CA SER A 390 11.66 47.25 15.73
C SER A 390 11.14 47.78 14.40
N THR A 391 11.25 49.08 14.17
CA THR A 391 10.98 49.71 12.86
C THR A 391 11.93 49.24 11.75
N LYS A 392 13.04 48.56 12.10
CA LYS A 392 14.00 47.98 11.16
C LYS A 392 13.57 46.63 10.59
N VAL A 393 12.46 46.06 11.08
CA VAL A 393 12.05 44.69 10.79
C VAL A 393 10.57 44.65 10.47
N LYS A 394 10.20 44.13 9.29
CA LYS A 394 8.81 43.87 8.92
C LYS A 394 8.47 42.43 9.22
N TYR A 395 7.48 42.20 10.08
CA TYR A 395 6.92 40.87 10.31
C TYR A 395 5.65 40.68 9.49
N GLU A 396 5.52 39.53 8.85
CA GLU A 396 4.36 39.13 8.05
C GLU A 396 3.90 37.74 8.47
N THR A 397 2.60 37.45 8.33
CA THR A 397 2.01 36.11 8.54
C THR A 397 1.62 35.49 7.19
N PRO A 398 1.71 34.16 7.01
CA PRO A 398 1.30 33.53 5.77
C PRO A 398 -0.22 33.62 5.60
N SER A 399 -0.70 33.84 4.37
CA SER A 399 -2.14 33.85 4.10
C SER A 399 -2.73 32.44 4.18
N LYS A 400 -4.04 32.32 4.48
CA LYS A 400 -4.76 31.04 4.50
C LYS A 400 -4.58 30.25 3.20
N ARG A 401 -4.62 30.94 2.05
CA ARG A 401 -4.40 30.34 0.72
C ARG A 401 -2.99 29.74 0.58
N LYS A 402 -1.98 30.36 1.19
CA LYS A 402 -0.59 29.90 1.10
C LYS A 402 -0.30 28.72 2.03
N LEU A 403 -0.94 28.70 3.20
CA LEU A 403 -0.92 27.55 4.11
C LEU A 403 -1.59 26.32 3.48
N ALA A 404 -2.68 26.49 2.73
CA ALA A 404 -3.35 25.40 2.02
C ALA A 404 -2.48 24.74 0.91
N LEU A 405 -1.38 25.37 0.50
CA LEU A 405 -0.42 24.77 -0.42
C LEU A 405 0.57 23.81 0.27
N LEU A 406 0.66 23.83 1.61
CA LEU A 406 1.50 22.90 2.39
C LEU A 406 0.83 21.57 2.71
N THR A 407 -0.49 21.49 2.54
CA THR A 407 -1.33 20.36 2.96
C THR A 407 -1.75 19.46 1.78
N LYS A 408 -1.02 19.52 0.65
CA LYS A 408 -1.30 18.73 -0.56
C LYS A 408 -0.22 17.71 -0.82
#